data_AF-A0A174BPH5-F1
#
_entry.id   AF-A0A174BPH5-F1
#
_cell.length_a   1.000
_cell.length_b   1.000
_cell.length_c   1.000
_cell.angle_alpha   90.00
_cell.angle_beta   90.00
_cell.angle_gamma   90.00
#
_symmetry.space_group_name_H-M   'P 1'
#
loop_
_entity.id
_entity.type
_entity.pdbx_description
1 polymer ?
#
loop_
_entity_poly.entity_id
_entity_poly.type
_entity_poly.pdbx_seq_one_letter_code
_entity_poly.pdbx_strand_id
1 'polypeptide(L)' 'MSEVIDDKWIGIEAAAEYLDVNKDSIRNWIKKEFGIPAHKIGKQWKFKKSELDEWVKSGKSAMD' A
#
# COMPACT_ATOMS: atom_id res chain seq x y z
N MET A 1 6.35 -7.64 22.43
CA MET A 1 4.94 -7.24 22.30
C MET A 1 4.50 -7.66 20.92
N SER A 2 3.37 -8.35 20.83
CA SER A 2 2.91 -9.07 19.65
C SER A 2 2.84 -8.20 18.40
N GLU A 3 3.77 -8.40 17.48
CA GLU A 3 3.61 -8.08 16.06
C GLU A 3 2.53 -9.02 15.52
N VAL A 4 1.28 -8.70 15.81
CA VAL A 4 0.15 -9.23 15.04
C VAL A 4 0.30 -8.64 13.66
N ILE A 5 1.04 -9.36 12.82
CA ILE A 5 0.98 -9.30 11.37
C ILE A 5 -0.43 -9.79 11.02
N ASP A 6 -1.41 -8.97 11.36
CA ASP A 6 -2.78 -9.16 10.97
C ASP A 6 -2.76 -8.91 9.47
N ASP A 7 -2.96 -10.00 8.72
CA ASP A 7 -3.10 -10.08 7.26
C ASP A 7 -4.37 -9.34 6.80
N LYS A 8 -4.60 -8.15 7.37
CA LYS A 8 -5.74 -7.28 7.15
C LYS A 8 -5.50 -6.55 5.86
N TRP A 9 -6.33 -6.88 4.88
CA TRP A 9 -6.46 -6.15 3.64
C TRP A 9 -6.97 -4.73 3.90
N ILE A 10 -6.06 -3.75 3.83
CA ILE A 10 -6.36 -2.33 3.99
C ILE A 10 -6.77 -1.73 2.64
N GLY A 11 -7.70 -0.77 2.64
CA GLY A 11 -8.10 -0.07 1.41
C GLY A 11 -7.10 1.02 1.02
N ILE A 12 -7.37 1.70 -0.10
CA ILE A 12 -6.60 2.88 -0.53
C ILE A 12 -6.50 3.93 0.58
N GLU A 13 -7.61 4.21 1.28
CA GLU A 13 -7.67 5.25 2.31
C GLU A 13 -6.81 4.91 3.52
N ALA A 14 -6.89 3.66 4.00
CA ALA A 14 -6.07 3.18 5.11
C ALA A 14 -4.59 3.07 4.73
N ALA A 15 -4.26 2.71 3.48
CA ALA A 15 -2.88 2.73 2.99
C ALA A 15 -2.33 4.16 2.90
N ALA A 16 -3.16 5.11 2.47
CA ALA A 16 -2.81 6.54 2.43
C ALA A 16 -2.52 7.07 3.84
N GLU A 17 -3.39 6.77 4.82
CA GLU A 17 -3.18 7.13 6.23
C GLU A 17 -1.95 6.43 6.84
N TYR A 18 -1.73 5.15 6.50
CA TYR A 18 -0.58 4.39 6.99
C TYR A 18 0.76 4.98 6.54
N LEU A 19 0.82 5.49 5.31
CA LEU A 19 2.03 6.06 4.71
C LEU A 19 2.13 7.58 4.89
N ASP A 20 1.15 8.20 5.54
CA ASP A 20 0.99 9.66 5.64
C ASP A 20 1.05 10.35 4.26
N VAL A 21 0.38 9.77 3.26
CA VAL A 21 0.29 10.32 1.90
C VAL A 21 -1.14 10.55 1.46
N ASN A 22 -1.33 11.31 0.38
CA ASN A 22 -2.65 11.51 -0.17
C ASN A 22 -3.15 10.25 -0.91
N LYS A 23 -4.45 9.96 -0.82
CA LYS A 23 -5.13 8.90 -1.58
C LYS A 23 -4.96 9.04 -3.10
N ASP A 24 -4.76 10.27 -3.58
CA ASP A 24 -4.43 10.51 -4.99
C ASP A 24 -3.02 10.00 -5.35
N SER A 25 -2.05 10.10 -4.44
CA SER A 25 -0.72 9.52 -4.61
C SER A 25 -0.78 8.00 -4.70
N ILE A 26 -1.54 7.35 -3.82
CA ILE A 26 -1.76 5.89 -3.89
C ILE A 26 -2.36 5.50 -5.24
N ARG A 27 -3.42 6.19 -5.71
CA ARG A 27 -4.00 5.93 -7.04
C ARG A 27 -3.01 6.14 -8.18
N ASN A 28 -2.18 7.17 -8.08
CA ASN A 28 -1.13 7.43 -9.05
C ASN A 28 -0.10 6.30 -9.06
N TRP A 29 0.26 5.75 -7.91
CA TRP A 29 1.18 4.60 -7.81
C TRP A 29 0.61 3.31 -8.41
N ILE A 30 -0.69 3.05 -8.21
CA ILE A 30 -1.38 1.92 -8.86
C ILE A 30 -1.34 2.10 -10.39
N LYS A 31 -1.54 3.33 -10.89
CA LYS A 31 -1.61 3.62 -12.33
C LYS A 31 -0.23 3.69 -13.00
N LYS A 32 0.77 4.26 -12.33
CA LYS A 32 2.14 4.41 -12.83
C LYS A 32 2.99 3.15 -12.63
N GLU A 33 2.40 2.08 -12.11
CA GLU A 33 3.08 0.79 -11.91
C GLU A 33 4.36 0.92 -11.06
N PHE A 34 4.30 1.72 -9.98
CA PHE A 34 5.41 1.89 -9.02
C PHE A 34 5.75 0.61 -8.21
N GLY A 35 5.21 -0.54 -8.63
CA GLY A 35 5.34 -1.81 -7.93
C GLY A 35 4.65 -1.82 -6.56
N ILE A 36 3.69 -0.91 -6.31
CA ILE A 36 2.88 -0.97 -5.10
C ILE A 36 2.04 -2.26 -5.14
N PRO A 37 2.01 -3.07 -4.07
CA PRO A 37 1.27 -4.33 -4.01
C PRO A 37 -0.24 -4.07 -3.86
N ALA A 38 -0.85 -3.63 -4.96
CA ALA A 38 -2.27 -3.37 -5.07
C ALA A 38 -2.98 -4.62 -5.59
N HIS A 39 -3.86 -5.18 -4.78
CA HIS A 39 -4.68 -6.33 -5.14
C HIS A 39 -6.12 -5.90 -5.36
N LYS A 40 -6.71 -6.32 -6.48
CA LYS A 40 -8.11 -5.99 -6.79
C LYS A 40 -9.02 -7.05 -6.18
N ILE A 41 -9.73 -6.68 -5.11
CA ILE A 41 -10.72 -7.55 -4.45
C ILE A 41 -12.10 -6.99 -4.78
N GLY A 42 -12.80 -7.67 -5.69
CA GLY A 42 -14.08 -7.21 -6.23
C GLY A 42 -13.93 -5.91 -7.03
N LYS A 43 -14.56 -4.84 -6.55
CA LYS A 43 -14.55 -3.50 -7.19
C LYS A 43 -13.58 -2.52 -6.52
N GLN A 44 -12.91 -2.93 -5.45
CA GLN A 44 -12.02 -2.08 -4.66
C GLN A 44 -10.57 -2.58 -4.74
N TRP A 45 -9.63 -1.64 -4.70
CA TRP A 45 -8.22 -1.95 -4.51
C TRP A 45 -7.92 -2.08 -3.03
N LYS A 46 -7.26 -3.18 -2.69
CA LYS A 46 -6.87 -3.55 -1.35
C LYS A 46 -5.37 -3.82 -1.34
N PHE A 47 -4.74 -3.49 -0.22
CA PHE A 47 -3.32 -3.62 0.00
C PHE A 47 -3.12 -4.52 1.20
N LYS A 48 -2.09 -5.32 1.14
CA LYS A 48 -1.67 -6.12 2.29
C LYS A 48 -0.64 -5.31 3.06
N LYS A 49 -0.86 -5.16 4.37
CA LYS A 49 0.01 -4.32 5.20
C LYS A 49 1.47 -4.80 5.18
N SER A 50 1.70 -6.12 5.22
CA SER A 50 3.05 -6.70 5.09
C SER A 50 3.72 -6.34 3.78
N GLU A 51 3.05 -6.55 2.64
CA GLU A 51 3.65 -6.24 1.35
C GLU A 51 3.91 -4.73 1.20
N LEU A 52 3.01 -3.89 1.74
CA LEU A 52 3.17 -2.44 1.71
C LEU A 52 4.40 -2.02 2.53
N ASP A 53 4.59 -2.59 3.72
CA ASP A 53 5.74 -2.34 4.57
C ASP A 53 7.05 -2.77 3.89
N GLU A 54 7.06 -3.96 3.29
CA GLU A 54 8.20 -4.46 2.50
C GLU A 54 8.49 -3.56 1.30
N TRP A 55 7.46 -3.06 0.60
CA TRP A 55 7.62 -2.15 -0.53
C TRP A 55 8.21 -0.79 -0.11
N VAL A 56 7.71 -0.21 0.99
CA VAL A 56 8.26 1.03 1.57
C VAL A 56 9.71 0.82 1.98
N LYS A 57 9.99 -0.29 2.67
CA LYS A 57 11.32 -0.64 3.17
C LYS A 57 12.30 -0.96 2.04
N SER A 58 11.80 -1.48 0.91
CA SER A 58 12.58 -1.73 -0.29
C SER A 58 13.04 -0.43 -0.97
N GLY A 59 12.57 0.75 -0.55
CA GLY A 59 12.97 2.03 -1.14
C GLY A 59 12.40 2.28 -2.55
N LYS A 60 11.51 1.41 -3.03
CA LYS A 60 10.82 1.58 -4.33
C LYS A 60 9.84 2.77 -4.32
N SER A 61 9.46 3.24 -3.13
CA SER A 61 8.70 4.48 -2.92
C SER A 61 9.52 5.75 -3.18
N ALA A 62 10.85 5.65 -3.24
CA ALA A 62 11.79 6.79 -3.30
C ALA A 62 12.62 6.83 -4.59
N MET A 63 12.15 6.25 -5.69
CA MET A 63 12.85 6.41 -6.98
C MET A 63 12.51 7.78 -7.57
N ASP A 64 13.52 8.67 -7.45
CA ASP A 64 13.70 10.00 -8.05
C ASP A 64 13.34 10.05 -9.54
#